data_AF-A0A7S3HG70-F1
#
_entry.id   AF-A0A7S3HG70-F1
#
_cell.length_a   1.000
_cell.length_b   1.000
_cell.length_c   1.000
_cell.angle_alpha   90.00
_cell.angle_beta   90.00
_cell.angle_gamma   90.00
#
_symmetry.space_group_name_H-M   'P 1'
#
loop_
_entity.id
_entity.type
_entity.pdbx_description
1 polymer ?
#
loop_
_entity_poly.entity_id
_entity_poly.type
_entity_poly.pdbx_seq_one_letter_code
_entity_poly.pdbx_strand_id
1 'polypeptide(L)'
;MKLVVALVGLLACAAVGGASGTQIPGHKDHLAHGKTVKRSVRLHQHRGAARMLNQKPGEEMVHENATAVATQEVFLFNKLDCEGSGANFTFSGNAFLKDFAPYVNNLWSAKVCGKGTFFFFATPDMQTDATLGHITRCGEDVSVDGCACENLPKETRSLVQSFSIQYC
;
A
#
# COMPACT_ATOMS: atom_id res chain seq x y z
N MET A 1 33.13 40.22 -23.95
CA MET A 1 33.59 39.08 -24.79
C MET A 1 32.67 37.90 -24.48
N LYS A 2 31.51 37.80 -25.15
CA LYS A 2 31.22 36.88 -26.28
C LYS A 2 31.74 35.45 -26.08
N LEU A 3 30.86 34.52 -25.66
CA LEU A 3 30.59 33.32 -26.45
C LEU A 3 29.23 32.72 -26.08
N VAL A 4 28.34 32.72 -27.08
CA VAL A 4 27.06 32.00 -27.14
C VAL A 4 27.37 30.72 -27.90
N VAL A 5 26.98 29.55 -27.37
CA VAL A 5 26.83 28.33 -28.19
C VAL A 5 25.50 27.69 -27.82
N ALA A 6 24.54 27.90 -28.70
CA ALA A 6 23.30 27.14 -28.77
C ALA A 6 23.58 25.83 -29.52
N LEU A 7 23.01 24.72 -29.04
CA LEU A 7 22.90 23.50 -29.83
C LEU A 7 21.44 23.02 -29.78
N VAL A 8 20.79 23.28 -30.91
CA VAL A 8 19.46 22.84 -31.31
C VAL A 8 19.56 21.36 -31.67
N GLY A 9 18.68 20.55 -31.09
CA GLY A 9 18.52 19.14 -31.45
C GLY A 9 17.04 18.77 -31.46
N LEU A 10 16.34 19.14 -32.54
CA LEU A 10 15.04 18.57 -32.89
C LEU A 10 15.24 17.08 -33.23
N LEU A 11 14.49 16.19 -32.59
CA LEU A 11 14.13 14.91 -33.17
C LEU A 11 12.60 14.80 -33.22
N ALA A 12 12.08 14.72 -34.43
CA ALA A 12 10.67 14.55 -34.76
C ALA A 12 10.43 13.13 -35.29
N CYS A 13 9.13 12.79 -35.37
CA CYS A 13 8.49 11.63 -36.01
C CYS A 13 8.41 10.37 -35.12
N ALA A 14 7.30 9.62 -35.05
CA ALA A 14 6.20 9.50 -36.00
C ALA A 14 4.85 9.21 -35.29
N ALA A 15 3.79 9.83 -35.82
CA ALA A 15 2.41 9.40 -35.60
C ALA A 15 2.11 8.21 -36.53
N VAL A 16 1.54 7.13 -35.99
CA VAL A 16 0.91 6.07 -36.78
C VAL A 16 -0.56 6.06 -36.42
N GLY A 17 -1.39 6.45 -37.40
CA GLY A 17 -2.83 6.26 -37.38
C GLY A 17 -3.19 4.82 -37.73
N GLY A 18 -4.30 4.36 -37.17
CA GLY A 18 -4.91 3.06 -37.49
C GLY A 18 -6.38 3.07 -37.10
N ALA A 19 -7.22 3.58 -38.00
CA ALA A 19 -8.66 3.39 -37.96
C ALA A 19 -8.99 1.98 -38.47
N SER A 20 -9.89 1.27 -37.80
CA SER A 20 -10.84 0.33 -38.42
C SER A 20 -11.85 -0.13 -37.39
N GLY A 21 -13.08 0.34 -37.56
CA GLY A 21 -14.25 -0.28 -36.96
C GLY A 21 -14.63 -1.53 -37.73
N THR A 22 -15.17 -2.51 -37.02
CA THR A 22 -16.04 -3.53 -37.60
C THR A 22 -17.10 -3.92 -36.59
N GLN A 23 -18.30 -3.50 -36.93
CA GLN A 23 -19.58 -3.83 -36.35
C GLN A 23 -20.05 -5.13 -37.02
N ILE A 24 -20.36 -6.18 -36.25
CA ILE A 24 -20.99 -7.41 -36.75
C ILE A 24 -22.10 -7.85 -35.77
N PRO A 25 -23.23 -8.36 -36.29
CA PRO A 25 -24.56 -8.20 -35.71
C PRO A 25 -24.99 -9.38 -34.84
N GLY A 26 -26.10 -9.17 -34.13
CA GLY A 26 -26.79 -10.20 -33.37
C GLY A 26 -27.26 -11.36 -34.25
N HIS A 27 -27.24 -12.56 -33.65
CA HIS A 27 -27.98 -13.70 -34.14
C HIS A 27 -28.73 -14.33 -32.97
N LYS A 28 -30.04 -14.50 -33.20
CA LYS A 28 -31.01 -15.11 -32.30
C LYS A 28 -30.98 -16.65 -32.41
N ASP A 29 -31.52 -17.23 -31.34
CA ASP A 29 -32.19 -18.53 -31.19
C ASP A 29 -31.39 -19.83 -31.44
N HIS A 30 -31.27 -20.68 -30.42
CA HIS A 30 -32.06 -21.92 -30.36
C HIS A 30 -31.89 -22.67 -29.02
N LEU A 31 -33.05 -23.11 -28.51
CA LEU A 31 -33.26 -24.05 -27.41
C LEU A 31 -32.37 -25.30 -27.46
N ALA A 32 -31.85 -25.72 -26.30
CA ALA A 32 -31.73 -27.15 -25.99
C ALA A 32 -31.78 -27.40 -24.46
N HIS A 33 -32.62 -28.36 -24.10
CA HIS A 33 -32.97 -28.81 -22.77
C HIS A 33 -31.79 -29.30 -21.90
N GLY A 34 -31.68 -28.76 -20.68
CA GLY A 34 -30.87 -29.32 -19.59
C GLY A 34 -31.75 -29.62 -18.38
N LYS A 35 -31.96 -30.91 -18.10
CA LYS A 35 -32.85 -31.45 -17.07
C LYS A 35 -32.47 -30.97 -15.66
N THR A 36 -33.41 -30.33 -14.97
CA THR A 36 -33.27 -29.91 -13.57
C THR A 36 -33.35 -31.11 -12.64
N VAL A 37 -32.22 -31.52 -12.07
CA VAL A 37 -32.18 -32.50 -10.97
C VAL A 37 -32.57 -31.77 -9.67
N LYS A 38 -33.82 -31.93 -9.23
CA LYS A 38 -34.27 -31.49 -7.91
C LYS A 38 -33.66 -32.40 -6.84
N ARG A 39 -32.57 -31.96 -6.20
CA ARG A 39 -32.02 -32.63 -5.02
C ARG A 39 -32.78 -32.16 -3.78
N SER A 40 -33.63 -33.05 -3.27
CA SER A 40 -34.37 -32.87 -2.02
C SER A 40 -33.40 -32.88 -0.84
N VAL A 41 -33.21 -31.73 -0.20
CA VAL A 41 -32.47 -31.62 1.06
C VAL A 41 -33.47 -31.75 2.19
N ARG A 42 -33.36 -32.85 2.94
CA ARG A 42 -34.15 -33.07 4.17
C ARG A 42 -33.70 -32.04 5.21
N LEU A 43 -34.59 -31.12 5.56
CA LEU A 43 -34.44 -30.24 6.70
C LEU A 43 -34.60 -31.09 7.98
N HIS A 44 -33.52 -31.30 8.73
CA HIS A 44 -33.61 -31.87 10.08
C HIS A 44 -33.79 -30.76 11.10
N GLN A 45 -34.81 -30.97 11.93
CA GLN A 45 -35.26 -30.13 13.03
C GLN A 45 -34.18 -29.97 14.09
N HIS A 46 -34.07 -28.76 14.64
CA HIS A 46 -33.81 -28.60 16.08
C HIS A 46 -34.77 -27.56 16.65
N ARG A 47 -35.83 -28.06 17.30
CA ARG A 47 -36.54 -27.35 18.36
C ARG A 47 -35.63 -27.33 19.58
N GLY A 48 -35.13 -26.17 19.95
CA GLY A 48 -34.37 -25.92 21.18
C GLY A 48 -34.87 -24.64 21.83
N ALA A 49 -35.30 -24.75 23.08
CA ALA A 49 -36.03 -23.75 23.84
C ALA A 49 -35.26 -22.43 24.02
N ALA A 50 -35.96 -21.31 23.82
CA ALA A 50 -35.54 -20.01 24.30
C ALA A 50 -35.70 -19.98 25.83
N ARG A 51 -34.59 -19.95 26.58
CA ARG A 51 -34.58 -19.56 27.99
C ARG A 51 -33.19 -19.08 28.43
N MET A 52 -33.17 -17.83 28.93
CA MET A 52 -32.18 -17.23 29.83
C MET A 52 -30.84 -16.87 29.15
N LEU A 53 -30.24 -15.70 29.31
CA LEU A 53 -30.00 -14.96 30.56
C LEU A 53 -29.94 -13.44 30.32
N ASN A 54 -30.56 -12.71 31.25
CA ASN A 54 -30.38 -11.30 31.50
C ASN A 54 -29.00 -11.10 32.13
N GLN A 55 -27.99 -10.67 31.35
CA GLN A 55 -26.63 -10.46 31.82
C GLN A 55 -26.29 -8.97 31.74
N LYS A 56 -26.25 -8.35 32.92
CA LYS A 56 -25.78 -6.99 33.19
C LYS A 56 -24.29 -6.90 32.79
N PRO A 57 -23.82 -5.86 32.07
CA PRO A 57 -22.41 -5.68 31.84
C PRO A 57 -21.78 -5.22 33.16
N GLY A 58 -21.23 -6.18 33.90
CA GLY A 58 -20.34 -5.93 35.02
C GLY A 58 -18.91 -6.15 34.54
N GLU A 59 -18.10 -5.10 34.69
CA GLU A 59 -16.65 -5.02 34.51
C GLU A 59 -15.93 -6.36 34.30
N GLU A 60 -15.50 -6.56 33.05
CA GLU A 60 -14.47 -7.54 32.75
C GLU A 60 -13.14 -6.98 33.24
N MET A 61 -12.59 -7.60 34.29
CA MET A 61 -11.23 -7.35 34.75
C MET A 61 -10.26 -7.72 33.63
N VAL A 62 -9.81 -6.70 32.88
CA VAL A 62 -8.66 -6.83 31.99
C VAL A 62 -7.46 -7.17 32.87
N HIS A 63 -7.06 -8.43 32.83
CA HIS A 63 -5.77 -8.85 33.34
C HIS A 63 -4.72 -8.10 32.51
N GLU A 64 -4.02 -7.14 33.14
CA GLU A 64 -2.89 -6.41 32.58
C GLU A 64 -1.75 -7.39 32.24
N ASN A 65 -1.89 -8.07 31.11
CA ASN A 65 -0.76 -8.41 30.27
C ASN A 65 -1.00 -7.68 28.96
N ALA A 66 -0.90 -6.35 29.02
CA ALA A 66 -0.70 -5.57 27.82
C ALA A 66 0.70 -5.92 27.29
N THR A 67 0.81 -7.03 26.56
CA THR A 67 1.79 -7.17 25.49
C THR A 67 1.48 -6.05 24.51
N ALA A 68 1.92 -4.85 24.84
CA ALA A 68 1.83 -3.68 23.99
C ALA A 68 2.59 -4.05 22.73
N VAL A 69 1.86 -4.44 21.69
CA VAL A 69 2.41 -4.70 20.37
C VAL A 69 3.12 -3.41 19.99
N ALA A 70 4.45 -3.43 19.93
CA ALA A 70 5.24 -2.26 19.61
C ALA A 70 4.74 -1.72 18.27
N THR A 71 4.09 -0.56 18.28
CA THR A 71 3.51 0.02 17.06
C THR A 71 4.63 0.59 16.22
N GLN A 72 4.95 -0.06 15.11
CA GLN A 72 5.86 0.51 14.13
C GLN A 72 5.11 1.57 13.32
N GLU A 73 5.72 2.75 13.21
CA GLU A 73 5.14 3.88 12.51
C GLU A 73 6.21 4.54 11.64
N VAL A 74 5.82 4.92 10.42
CA VAL A 74 6.69 5.64 9.49
C VAL A 74 6.04 6.96 9.12
N PHE A 75 6.80 8.04 9.26
CA PHE A 75 6.42 9.37 8.82
C PHE A 75 7.15 9.70 7.52
N LEU A 76 6.42 10.15 6.51
CA LEU A 76 6.95 10.51 5.20
C LEU A 76 6.95 12.02 5.00
N PHE A 77 7.99 12.55 4.35
CA PHE A 77 8.16 13.99 4.15
C PHE A 77 8.60 14.30 2.72
N ASN A 78 8.11 15.43 2.20
CA ASN A 78 8.55 15.99 0.90
C ASN A 78 9.73 16.98 1.05
N LYS A 79 10.37 17.02 2.22
CA LYS A 79 11.55 17.83 2.52
C LYS A 79 12.65 16.96 3.11
N LEU A 80 13.85 17.51 3.20
CA LEU A 80 14.96 16.88 3.89
C LEU A 80 14.74 16.92 5.41
N ASP A 81 15.50 16.09 6.10
CA ASP A 81 15.69 16.09 7.55
C ASP A 81 14.38 15.95 8.33
N CYS A 82 13.38 15.32 7.72
CA CYS A 82 12.04 15.12 8.26
C CYS A 82 11.34 16.41 8.68
N GLU A 83 11.58 17.49 7.92
CA GLU A 83 10.98 18.79 8.16
C GLU A 83 9.60 18.95 7.49
N GLY A 84 8.79 19.83 8.07
CA GLY A 84 7.50 20.24 7.51
C GLY A 84 6.35 19.27 7.78
N SER A 85 5.27 19.39 7.02
CA SER A 85 4.12 18.49 7.14
C SER A 85 4.47 17.12 6.54
N GLY A 86 4.20 16.07 7.30
CA GLY A 86 4.30 14.69 6.85
C GLY A 86 2.99 13.95 7.06
N ALA A 87 2.96 12.70 6.59
CA ALA A 87 1.89 11.75 6.85
C ALA A 87 2.49 10.52 7.52
N ASN A 88 1.75 9.94 8.47
CA ASN A 88 2.15 8.77 9.21
C ASN A 88 1.44 7.52 8.68
N PHE A 89 2.16 6.41 8.65
CA PHE A 89 1.68 5.12 8.18
C PHE A 89 2.11 4.03 9.16
N THR A 90 1.16 3.17 9.55
CA THR A 90 1.39 1.97 10.37
C THR A 90 1.31 0.68 9.54
N PHE A 91 1.06 0.82 8.24
CA PHE A 91 0.96 -0.28 7.27
C PHE A 91 1.59 0.12 5.93
N SER A 92 2.00 -0.88 5.16
CA SER A 92 2.57 -0.73 3.81
C SER A 92 1.58 -0.09 2.83
N GLY A 93 2.07 0.68 1.85
CA GLY A 93 1.22 1.42 0.92
C GLY A 93 1.85 1.64 -0.44
N ASN A 94 1.03 2.02 -1.42
CA ASN A 94 1.46 2.27 -2.80
C ASN A 94 0.75 3.47 -3.41
N ALA A 95 1.05 3.77 -4.66
CA ALA A 95 0.52 4.92 -5.40
C ALA A 95 -1.02 5.00 -5.48
N PHE A 96 -1.75 3.92 -5.18
CA PHE A 96 -3.22 3.92 -5.14
C PHE A 96 -3.77 4.40 -3.78
N LEU A 97 -2.95 4.46 -2.74
CA LEU A 97 -3.33 4.97 -1.43
C LEU A 97 -3.35 6.50 -1.46
N LYS A 98 -4.52 7.09 -1.23
CA LYS A 98 -4.73 8.55 -1.33
C LYS A 98 -3.77 9.35 -0.44
N ASP A 99 -3.55 8.88 0.78
CA ASP A 99 -2.68 9.57 1.75
C ASP A 99 -1.20 9.48 1.36
N PHE A 100 -0.83 8.50 0.53
CA PHE A 100 0.51 8.34 -0.01
C PHE A 100 0.74 9.14 -1.31
N ALA A 101 -0.32 9.53 -2.02
CA ALA A 101 -0.24 10.24 -3.29
C ALA A 101 0.71 11.46 -3.29
N PRO A 102 0.82 12.29 -2.22
CA PRO A 102 1.76 13.40 -2.18
C PRO A 102 3.25 13.01 -2.21
N TYR A 103 3.58 11.75 -1.89
CA TYR A 103 4.95 11.24 -1.81
C TYR A 103 5.36 10.42 -3.03
N VAL A 104 4.41 10.08 -3.92
CA VAL A 104 4.70 9.40 -5.18
C VAL A 104 5.60 10.30 -6.03
N ASN A 105 6.77 9.78 -6.41
CA ASN A 105 7.83 10.49 -7.13
C ASN A 105 8.27 11.80 -6.45
N ASN A 106 8.05 11.93 -5.15
CA ASN A 106 8.37 13.13 -4.38
C ASN A 106 8.67 12.82 -2.91
N LEU A 107 9.28 11.68 -2.59
CA LEU A 107 9.64 11.32 -1.22
C LEU A 107 11.09 11.71 -0.92
N TRP A 108 11.32 12.55 0.10
CA TRP A 108 12.63 13.15 0.34
C TRP A 108 13.31 12.62 1.59
N SER A 109 12.54 12.42 2.66
CA SER A 109 13.02 11.81 3.89
C SER A 109 11.91 11.00 4.54
N ALA A 110 12.29 10.06 5.39
CA ALA A 110 11.36 9.28 6.18
C ALA A 110 11.88 9.13 7.62
N LYS A 111 10.95 9.14 8.57
CA LYS A 111 11.22 8.90 9.98
C LYS A 111 10.56 7.59 10.40
N VAL A 112 11.36 6.62 10.80
CA VAL A 112 10.91 5.31 11.29
C VAL A 112 10.92 5.33 12.81
N CYS A 113 9.78 5.10 13.43
CA CYS A 113 9.61 4.97 14.87
C CYS A 113 9.32 3.52 15.25
N GLY A 114 9.93 3.07 16.35
CA GLY A 114 9.89 1.69 16.79
C GLY A 114 10.92 0.79 16.11
N LYS A 115 10.73 -0.52 16.27
CA LYS A 115 11.56 -1.55 15.64
C LYS A 115 10.97 -1.95 14.30
N GLY A 116 11.80 -1.92 13.26
CA GLY A 116 11.43 -2.42 11.95
C GLY A 116 12.24 -1.82 10.83
N THR A 117 11.86 -2.18 9.62
CA THR A 117 12.47 -1.72 8.38
C THR A 117 11.41 -1.09 7.47
N PHE A 118 11.74 0.07 6.93
CA PHE A 118 10.98 0.76 5.89
C PHE A 118 11.68 0.55 4.55
N PHE A 119 11.04 -0.12 3.60
CA PHE A 119 11.52 -0.28 2.23
C PHE A 119 10.74 0.64 1.30
N PHE A 120 11.39 1.18 0.27
CA PHE A 120 10.75 2.00 -0.75
C PHE A 120 11.13 1.52 -2.16
N PHE A 121 10.19 1.55 -3.09
CA PHE A 121 10.29 0.88 -4.39
C PHE A 121 9.92 1.80 -5.55
N ALA A 122 10.47 1.51 -6.72
CA ALA A 122 10.22 2.24 -7.95
C ALA A 122 8.90 1.88 -8.64
N THR A 123 8.26 0.79 -8.23
CA THR A 123 7.00 0.29 -8.82
C THR A 123 5.88 0.26 -7.78
N PRO A 124 4.59 0.36 -8.18
CA PRO A 124 3.47 0.25 -7.25
C PRO A 124 3.29 -1.13 -6.61
N ASP A 125 3.83 -2.17 -7.25
CA ASP A 125 3.64 -3.59 -6.87
C ASP A 125 4.70 -4.10 -5.88
N MET A 126 5.61 -3.24 -5.40
CA MET A 126 6.67 -3.59 -4.43
C MET A 126 7.56 -4.75 -4.89
N GLN A 127 7.89 -4.81 -6.18
CA GLN A 127 8.76 -5.87 -6.72
C GLN A 127 10.18 -5.72 -6.14
N THR A 128 10.80 -6.84 -5.74
CA THR A 128 12.11 -6.84 -5.06
C THR A 128 13.22 -6.23 -5.91
N ASP A 129 13.21 -6.47 -7.22
CA ASP A 129 14.14 -5.89 -8.20
C ASP A 129 13.94 -4.37 -8.40
N ALA A 130 12.78 -3.84 -8.03
CA ALA A 130 12.48 -2.42 -8.03
C ALA A 130 12.78 -1.73 -6.67
N THR A 131 13.46 -2.40 -5.74
CA THR A 131 13.82 -1.81 -4.44
C THR A 131 14.81 -0.67 -4.64
N LEU A 132 14.43 0.53 -4.18
CA LEU A 132 15.29 1.72 -4.24
C LEU A 132 16.17 1.85 -3.00
N GLY A 133 15.73 1.32 -1.87
CA GLY A 133 16.49 1.33 -0.61
C GLY A 133 15.63 0.99 0.60
N HIS A 134 16.22 1.14 1.78
CA HIS A 134 15.54 0.92 3.05
C HIS A 134 16.14 1.73 4.20
N ILE A 135 15.36 1.86 5.29
CA ILE A 135 15.79 2.42 6.58
C ILE A 135 15.47 1.38 7.64
N THR A 136 16.47 0.90 8.38
CA THR A 136 16.32 -0.18 9.36
C THR A 136 16.61 0.31 10.78
N ARG A 137 15.70 -0.02 11.71
CA ARG A 137 15.87 0.12 13.16
C ARG A 137 15.68 -1.25 13.82
N CYS A 138 16.54 -2.20 13.49
CA CYS A 138 16.57 -3.54 14.08
C CYS A 138 17.83 -3.70 14.94
N GLY A 139 17.73 -4.51 15.99
CA GLY A 139 18.84 -4.79 16.91
C GLY A 139 18.39 -4.89 18.37
N GLU A 140 19.26 -5.45 19.20
CA GLU A 140 19.04 -5.56 20.65
C GLU A 140 19.04 -4.18 21.32
N ASP A 141 19.92 -3.28 20.86
CA ASP A 141 20.12 -1.93 21.43
C ASP A 141 19.11 -0.88 20.96
N VAL A 142 18.15 -1.24 20.10
CA VAL A 142 17.15 -0.30 19.59
C VAL A 142 16.00 -0.18 20.59
N SER A 143 15.76 1.03 21.10
CA SER A 143 14.57 1.33 21.90
C SER A 143 13.29 1.22 21.06
N VAL A 144 12.24 0.61 21.64
CA VAL A 144 10.90 0.49 21.05
C VAL A 144 10.19 1.83 20.87
N ASP A 145 10.58 2.86 21.63
CA ASP A 145 9.98 4.21 21.56
C ASP A 145 10.84 5.19 20.73
N GLY A 146 12.00 4.74 20.25
CA GLY A 146 12.94 5.58 19.52
C GLY A 146 12.57 5.75 18.05
N CYS A 147 12.98 6.86 17.45
CA CYS A 147 12.84 7.11 16.02
C CYS A 147 14.19 7.44 15.35
N ALA A 148 14.34 7.10 14.07
CA ALA A 148 15.42 7.61 13.20
C ALA A 148 14.78 8.35 12.03
N CYS A 149 15.36 9.51 11.69
CA CYS A 149 15.07 10.21 10.44
C CYS A 149 16.23 10.01 9.48
N GLU A 150 15.92 9.65 8.24
CA GLU A 150 16.92 9.57 7.17
C GLU A 150 16.42 10.21 5.87
N ASN A 151 17.36 10.84 5.16
CA ASN A 151 17.13 11.38 3.83
C ASN A 151 17.29 10.28 2.78
N LEU A 152 16.36 10.22 1.85
CA LEU A 152 16.49 9.33 0.70
C LEU A 152 17.62 9.83 -0.22
N PRO A 153 18.39 8.92 -0.85
CA PRO A 153 19.37 9.28 -1.87
C PRO A 153 18.74 10.13 -2.97
N LYS A 154 19.47 11.12 -3.50
CA LYS A 154 18.90 12.14 -4.40
C LYS A 154 18.27 11.53 -5.65
N GLU A 155 18.87 10.46 -6.16
CA GLU A 155 18.48 9.70 -7.34
C GLU A 155 17.19 8.89 -7.16
N THR A 156 16.79 8.57 -5.92
CA THR A 156 15.61 7.72 -5.66
C THR A 156 14.35 8.54 -5.34
N ARG A 157 14.50 9.79 -4.89
CA ARG A 157 13.38 10.65 -4.42
C ARG A 157 12.24 10.79 -5.43
N SER A 158 12.60 10.89 -6.71
CA SER A 158 11.66 11.04 -7.82
C SER A 158 11.20 9.71 -8.44
N LEU A 159 11.57 8.58 -7.85
CA LEU A 159 11.24 7.25 -8.36
C LEU A 159 10.27 6.48 -7.46
N VAL A 160 10.09 6.89 -6.21
CA VAL A 160 9.29 6.14 -5.23
C VAL A 160 7.83 6.07 -5.65
N GLN A 161 7.29 4.85 -5.77
CA GLN A 161 5.88 4.60 -6.09
C GLN A 161 5.17 3.68 -5.08
N SER A 162 5.93 3.01 -4.21
CA SER A 162 5.37 2.24 -3.10
C SER A 162 6.37 2.08 -1.97
N PHE A 163 5.89 1.60 -0.83
CA PHE A 163 6.70 1.30 0.34
C PHE A 163 6.15 0.10 1.12
N SER A 164 7.04 -0.57 1.85
CA SER A 164 6.65 -1.60 2.80
C SER A 164 7.23 -1.35 4.19
N ILE A 165 6.45 -1.73 5.20
CA ILE A 165 6.81 -1.67 6.61
C ILE A 165 6.94 -3.12 7.08
N GLN A 166 8.11 -3.51 7.56
CA GLN A 166 8.37 -4.86 8.07
C GLN A 166 8.91 -4.79 9.49
N TYR A 167 8.36 -5.61 10.37
CA TYR A 167 8.84 -5.74 11.74
C TYR A 167 10.16 -6.51 11.79
N CYS A 168 10.98 -6.17 12.78
CA CYS A 168 11.93 -7.10 13.38
C CYS A 168 11.26 -7.70 14.63
#